data_AF-A0A9D2U8M1-F1
#
_entry.id   AF-A0A9D2U8M1-F1
#
_cell.length_a   1.000
_cell.length_b   1.000
_cell.length_c   1.000
_cell.angle_alpha   90.00
_cell.angle_beta   90.00
_cell.angle_gamma   90.00
#
_symmetry.space_group_name_H-M   'P 1'
#
loop_
_entity.id
_entity.type
_entity.pdbx_description
1 polymer ?
#
loop_
_entity_poly.entity_id
_entity_poly.type
_entity_poly.pdbx_seq_one_letter_code
_entity_poly.pdbx_strand_id
1 'polypeptide(L)'
;MKRYTYKSKSLLFNERVSAPGTRRGSVTVEASIGIPLFLLAAVCLIWMIEVRSIRISIQNASVSAAKSAAEDTAVIPVLNTIRLKSDIVELIGGDRIGRSIIRGGSSGISCWKSYISPVTGDMEITVEYDVQLPLPLFGSPSAKQKETFTLSAWTGSRTGRQEDGEDPAIVYVTDNRAVYHEDPYCTHLQLTIRFVPADELDFMRNVWGSRYHACDKCVVGEAMTGVYITEDGTKYHNSLSCSGLKRTVHAVKRSEVAGMGGCSRCSG
;
A
#
# COMPACT_ATOMS: atom_id res chain seq x y z
N MET A 1 0.40 -103.67 -15.52
CA MET A 1 0.51 -102.36 -14.82
C MET A 1 1.53 -101.48 -15.55
N LYS A 2 1.09 -100.48 -16.33
CA LYS A 2 1.97 -99.46 -16.92
C LYS A 2 1.84 -98.21 -16.05
N ARG A 3 2.93 -97.76 -15.41
CA ARG A 3 2.97 -96.49 -14.67
C ARG A 3 3.25 -95.36 -15.66
N TYR A 4 2.37 -94.36 -15.66
CA TYR A 4 2.56 -93.10 -16.37
C TYR A 4 3.59 -92.25 -15.65
N THR A 5 4.56 -91.69 -16.37
CA THR A 5 5.42 -90.60 -15.87
C THR A 5 5.04 -89.31 -16.58
N TYR A 6 4.60 -88.33 -15.78
CA TYR A 6 4.20 -86.98 -16.17
C TYR A 6 5.45 -86.17 -16.55
N LYS A 7 5.53 -85.64 -17.78
CA LYS A 7 6.57 -84.67 -18.18
C LYS A 7 5.98 -83.26 -18.05
N SER A 8 6.45 -82.54 -17.02
CA SER A 8 6.10 -81.16 -16.70
C SER A 8 6.37 -80.21 -17.88
N LYS A 9 5.33 -79.45 -18.27
CA LYS A 9 5.46 -78.23 -19.09
C LYS A 9 5.82 -77.07 -18.15
N SER A 10 6.97 -76.44 -18.37
CA SER A 10 7.23 -75.08 -17.88
C SER A 10 7.88 -74.26 -19.00
N LEU A 11 7.04 -73.76 -19.92
CA LEU A 11 7.40 -72.66 -20.80
C LEU A 11 7.01 -71.37 -20.07
N LEU A 12 7.95 -70.82 -19.30
CA LEU A 12 7.90 -69.43 -18.88
C LEU A 12 8.13 -68.56 -20.12
N PHE A 13 7.03 -68.09 -20.69
CA PHE A 13 7.04 -67.08 -21.75
C PHE A 13 7.50 -65.76 -21.12
N ASN A 14 8.80 -65.48 -21.19
CA ASN A 14 9.35 -64.19 -20.81
C ASN A 14 9.21 -63.26 -22.03
N GLU A 15 8.03 -62.66 -22.17
CA GLU A 15 7.74 -61.68 -23.21
C GLU A 15 8.54 -60.41 -22.93
N ARG A 16 9.76 -60.34 -23.48
CA ARG A 16 10.51 -59.10 -23.55
C ARG A 16 9.91 -58.24 -24.65
N VAL A 17 9.10 -57.25 -24.26
CA VAL A 17 8.71 -56.15 -25.13
C VAL A 17 9.96 -55.35 -25.48
N SER A 18 10.63 -55.73 -26.57
CA SER A 18 11.68 -54.92 -27.18
C SER A 18 11.03 -53.89 -28.09
N ALA A 19 10.97 -52.63 -27.64
CA ALA A 19 10.65 -51.51 -28.52
C ALA A 19 11.76 -51.38 -29.60
N PRO A 20 11.42 -51.22 -30.89
CA PRO A 20 12.42 -51.14 -31.95
C PRO A 20 13.05 -49.73 -31.98
N GLY A 21 14.38 -49.67 -31.96
CA GLY A 21 15.12 -48.57 -32.60
C GLY A 21 15.45 -47.32 -31.78
N THR A 22 15.39 -47.33 -30.45
CA THR A 22 15.86 -46.18 -29.64
C THR A 22 17.32 -46.36 -29.23
N ARG A 23 18.19 -45.37 -29.53
CA ARG A 23 19.61 -45.37 -29.10
C ARG A 23 19.67 -45.65 -27.59
N ARG A 24 20.40 -46.69 -27.18
CA ARG A 24 20.45 -47.27 -25.81
C ARG A 24 20.92 -46.33 -24.67
N GLY A 25 20.99 -45.03 -24.87
CA GLY A 25 21.25 -44.00 -23.85
C GLY A 25 20.35 -42.76 -23.94
N SER A 26 19.43 -42.67 -24.92
CA SER A 26 18.54 -41.50 -25.08
C SER A 26 17.61 -41.32 -23.88
N VAL A 27 17.03 -42.44 -23.41
CA VAL A 27 16.06 -42.45 -22.31
C VAL A 27 16.66 -41.93 -21.00
N THR A 28 17.94 -42.23 -20.72
CA THR A 28 18.63 -41.74 -19.52
C THR A 28 19.01 -40.26 -19.63
N VAL A 29 19.40 -39.79 -20.82
CA VAL A 29 19.71 -38.37 -21.06
C VAL A 29 18.44 -37.52 -20.97
N GLU A 30 17.36 -37.97 -21.59
CA GLU A 30 16.04 -37.35 -21.51
C GLU A 30 15.53 -37.29 -20.06
N ALA A 31 15.67 -38.37 -19.29
CA ALA A 31 15.29 -38.37 -17.87
C ALA A 31 16.16 -37.44 -17.02
N SER A 32 17.48 -37.35 -17.31
CA SER A 32 18.42 -36.51 -16.55
C SER A 32 18.17 -35.01 -16.72
N ILE A 33 17.51 -34.59 -17.80
CA ILE A 33 17.13 -33.19 -18.06
C ILE A 33 15.65 -32.97 -17.73
N GLY A 34 14.78 -33.94 -18.06
CA GLY A 34 13.35 -33.85 -17.86
C GLY A 34 12.94 -33.77 -16.39
N ILE A 35 13.55 -34.59 -15.52
CA ILE A 35 13.21 -34.60 -14.08
C ILE A 35 13.59 -33.27 -13.42
N PRO A 36 14.83 -32.73 -13.56
CA PRO A 36 15.17 -31.43 -12.98
C PRO A 36 14.32 -30.27 -13.51
N LEU A 37 14.00 -30.24 -14.81
CA LEU A 37 13.13 -29.20 -15.39
C LEU A 37 11.71 -29.28 -14.84
N PHE A 38 11.17 -30.48 -14.69
CA PHE A 38 9.86 -30.68 -14.09
C PHE A 38 9.83 -30.22 -12.62
N LEU A 39 10.84 -30.58 -11.82
CA LEU A 39 10.95 -30.14 -10.44
C LEU A 39 11.14 -28.62 -10.34
N LEU A 40 11.94 -28.02 -11.21
CA LEU A 40 12.09 -26.58 -11.30
C LEU A 40 10.74 -25.91 -11.60
N ALA A 41 9.99 -26.42 -12.57
CA ALA A 41 8.65 -25.91 -12.89
C ALA A 41 7.70 -26.03 -11.69
N ALA A 42 7.71 -27.15 -10.96
CA ALA A 42 6.91 -27.33 -9.76
C ALA A 42 7.26 -26.34 -8.65
N VAL A 43 8.55 -26.10 -8.40
CA VAL A 43 9.01 -25.09 -7.43
C VAL A 43 8.59 -23.68 -7.85
N CYS A 44 8.71 -23.34 -9.14
CA CYS A 44 8.23 -22.07 -9.66
C CYS A 44 6.72 -21.89 -9.48
N LEU A 45 5.92 -22.93 -9.71
CA LEU A 45 4.47 -22.91 -9.49
C LEU A 45 4.12 -22.69 -8.01
N ILE A 46 4.74 -23.43 -7.10
CA ILE A 46 4.56 -23.25 -5.66
C ILE A 46 4.89 -21.81 -5.26
N TRP A 47 6.00 -21.29 -5.79
CA TRP A 47 6.42 -19.93 -5.51
C TRP A 47 5.43 -18.87 -6.02
N MET A 48 4.92 -19.04 -7.25
CA MET A 48 3.88 -18.15 -7.77
C MET A 48 2.62 -18.17 -6.90
N ILE A 49 2.23 -19.33 -6.38
CA ILE A 49 1.08 -19.45 -5.47
C ILE A 49 1.34 -18.70 -4.17
N GLU A 50 2.53 -18.84 -3.56
CA GLU A 50 2.90 -18.12 -2.35
C GLU A 50 2.86 -16.59 -2.54
N VAL A 51 3.45 -16.10 -3.63
CA VAL A 51 3.41 -14.66 -3.99
C VAL A 51 1.97 -14.16 -4.13
N ARG A 52 1.11 -14.93 -4.80
CA ARG A 52 -0.30 -14.57 -4.98
C ARG A 52 -1.08 -14.64 -3.67
N SER A 53 -0.83 -15.65 -2.85
CA SER A 53 -1.45 -15.82 -1.53
C SER A 53 -1.20 -14.61 -0.64
N ILE A 54 0.04 -14.13 -0.60
CA ILE A 54 0.42 -12.94 0.18
C ILE A 54 -0.21 -11.69 -0.40
N ARG A 55 -0.13 -11.49 -1.72
CA ARG A 55 -0.73 -10.33 -2.38
C ARG A 55 -2.22 -10.20 -2.06
N ILE A 56 -2.96 -11.31 -2.17
CA ILE A 56 -4.39 -11.36 -1.84
C ILE A 56 -4.62 -11.07 -0.35
N SER A 57 -3.77 -11.64 0.53
CA SER A 57 -3.89 -11.43 1.98
C SER A 57 -3.66 -9.97 2.35
N ILE A 58 -2.62 -9.33 1.80
CA ILE A 58 -2.34 -7.89 1.97
C ILE A 58 -3.48 -7.05 1.43
N GLN A 59 -3.97 -7.34 0.22
CA GLN A 59 -5.05 -6.59 -0.38
C GLN A 59 -6.33 -6.66 0.45
N ASN A 60 -6.75 -7.85 0.88
CA ASN A 60 -7.94 -8.03 1.70
C ASN A 60 -7.80 -7.35 3.08
N ALA A 61 -6.65 -7.52 3.73
CA ALA A 61 -6.38 -6.88 5.02
C ALA A 61 -6.34 -5.35 4.90
N SER A 62 -5.70 -4.83 3.85
CA SER A 62 -5.63 -3.38 3.60
C SER A 62 -7.01 -2.77 3.35
N VAL A 63 -7.89 -3.43 2.60
CA VAL A 63 -9.28 -2.97 2.39
C VAL A 63 -10.05 -2.97 3.71
N SER A 64 -9.89 -3.99 4.55
CA SER A 64 -10.56 -4.05 5.85
C SER A 64 -10.02 -3.00 6.83
N ALA A 65 -8.70 -2.81 6.91
CA ALA A 65 -8.08 -1.78 7.73
C ALA A 65 -8.45 -0.37 7.24
N ALA A 66 -8.55 -0.16 5.93
CA ALA A 66 -9.00 1.11 5.35
C ALA A 66 -10.44 1.45 5.75
N LYS A 67 -11.33 0.46 5.88
CA LYS A 67 -12.69 0.70 6.37
C LYS A 67 -12.69 1.18 7.82
N SER A 68 -11.90 0.54 8.69
CA SER A 68 -11.77 0.99 10.09
C SER A 68 -11.11 2.38 10.18
N ALA A 69 -10.09 2.64 9.36
CA ALA A 69 -9.47 3.95 9.27
C ALA A 69 -10.45 5.02 8.76
N ALA A 70 -11.36 4.68 7.84
CA ALA A 70 -12.38 5.60 7.37
C ALA A 70 -13.30 6.07 8.50
N GLU A 71 -13.68 5.18 9.42
CA GLU A 71 -14.47 5.51 10.62
C GLU A 71 -13.70 6.47 11.56
N ASP A 72 -12.42 6.20 11.83
CA ASP A 72 -11.57 7.08 12.63
C ASP A 72 -11.42 8.47 11.98
N THR A 73 -11.22 8.50 10.66
CA THR A 73 -10.99 9.74 9.91
C THR A 73 -12.23 10.62 9.76
N ALA A 74 -13.41 10.08 10.00
CA ALA A 74 -14.65 10.85 10.02
C ALA A 74 -14.67 11.89 11.16
N VAL A 75 -13.92 11.66 12.24
CA VAL A 75 -13.80 12.58 13.37
C VAL A 75 -12.63 13.55 13.18
N ILE A 76 -11.48 13.03 12.78
CA ILE A 76 -10.26 13.82 12.52
C ILE A 76 -9.76 13.43 11.13
N PRO A 77 -9.75 14.33 10.13
CA PRO A 77 -9.41 14.02 8.74
C PRO A 77 -7.89 13.86 8.54
N VAL A 78 -7.25 13.03 9.36
CA VAL A 78 -5.82 12.75 9.38
C VAL A 78 -5.65 11.24 9.45
N LEU A 79 -5.04 10.67 8.41
CA LEU A 79 -4.81 9.23 8.37
C LEU A 79 -3.64 8.85 9.28
N ASN A 80 -3.90 7.96 10.24
CA ASN A 80 -2.86 7.34 11.07
C ASN A 80 -2.27 6.12 10.37
N THR A 81 -1.13 6.31 9.71
CA THR A 81 -0.48 5.26 8.92
C THR A 81 0.16 4.17 9.79
N ILE A 82 0.48 4.48 11.06
CA ILE A 82 1.00 3.53 12.04
C ILE A 82 -0.11 2.54 12.44
N ARG A 83 -1.29 3.07 12.79
CA ARG A 83 -2.46 2.26 13.13
C ARG A 83 -2.90 1.42 11.93
N LEU A 84 -2.97 2.03 10.73
CA LEU A 84 -3.27 1.32 9.49
C LEU A 84 -2.33 0.12 9.25
N LYS A 85 -1.02 0.30 9.43
CA LYS A 85 -0.04 -0.80 9.34
C LYS A 85 -0.30 -1.87 10.40
N SER A 86 -0.56 -1.46 11.64
CA SER A 86 -0.85 -2.38 12.75
C SER A 86 -2.07 -3.26 12.44
N ASP A 87 -3.18 -2.64 12.01
CA ASP A 87 -4.43 -3.33 11.70
C ASP A 87 -4.23 -4.32 10.53
N ILE A 88 -3.46 -3.94 9.50
CA ILE A 88 -3.12 -4.86 8.40
C ILE A 88 -2.34 -6.07 8.91
N VAL A 89 -1.33 -5.85 9.76
CA VAL A 89 -0.50 -6.92 10.32
C VAL A 89 -1.33 -7.85 11.21
N GLU A 90 -2.23 -7.30 12.01
CA GLU A 90 -3.13 -8.05 12.88
C GLU A 90 -4.12 -8.91 12.07
N LEU A 91 -4.75 -8.34 11.04
CA LEU A 91 -5.71 -9.03 10.18
C LEU A 91 -5.09 -10.21 9.39
N ILE A 92 -3.83 -10.10 8.99
CA ILE A 92 -3.11 -11.19 8.30
C ILE A 92 -2.58 -12.22 9.32
N GLY A 93 -2.24 -11.74 10.52
CA GLY A 93 -1.54 -12.49 11.58
C GLY A 93 -0.04 -12.25 11.53
N GLY A 94 0.50 -11.62 12.59
CA GLY A 94 1.92 -11.27 12.69
C GLY A 94 2.86 -12.47 12.52
N ASP A 95 2.54 -13.61 13.12
CA ASP A 95 3.31 -14.86 12.98
C ASP A 95 3.33 -15.39 11.54
N ARG A 96 2.19 -15.27 10.83
CA ARG A 96 2.07 -15.69 9.44
C ARG A 96 2.92 -14.81 8.53
N ILE A 97 2.92 -13.49 8.75
CA ILE A 97 3.78 -12.56 8.02
C ILE A 97 5.25 -12.82 8.34
N GLY A 98 5.60 -13.03 9.62
CA GLY A 98 6.98 -13.25 10.05
C GLY A 98 7.64 -14.49 9.44
N ARG A 99 6.83 -15.51 9.08
CA ARG A 99 7.28 -16.73 8.38
C ARG A 99 7.06 -16.69 6.87
N SER A 100 6.54 -15.59 6.34
CA SER A 100 6.24 -15.44 4.92
C SER A 100 7.47 -15.07 4.10
N ILE A 101 7.27 -14.92 2.79
CA ILE A 101 8.32 -14.50 1.84
C ILE A 101 8.51 -12.97 1.79
N ILE A 102 7.85 -12.22 2.69
CA ILE A 102 8.07 -10.78 2.85
C ILE A 102 9.39 -10.55 3.59
N ARG A 103 10.28 -9.78 2.97
CA ARG A 103 11.56 -9.41 3.55
C ARG A 103 11.34 -8.58 4.82
N GLY A 104 11.87 -9.07 5.95
CA GLY A 104 11.71 -8.38 7.24
C GLY A 104 10.34 -8.58 7.89
N GLY A 105 9.52 -9.50 7.39
CA GLY A 105 8.22 -9.82 7.97
C GLY A 105 7.32 -8.59 8.09
N SER A 106 6.70 -8.40 9.26
CA SER A 106 5.76 -7.30 9.51
C SER A 106 6.43 -5.92 9.45
N SER A 107 7.70 -5.83 9.86
CA SER A 107 8.49 -4.60 9.76
C SER A 107 8.73 -4.17 8.32
N GLY A 108 8.73 -5.12 7.37
CA GLY A 108 8.90 -4.87 5.93
C GLY A 108 7.68 -4.29 5.23
N ILE A 109 6.53 -4.20 5.91
CA ILE A 109 5.31 -3.58 5.37
C ILE A 109 5.32 -2.09 5.67
N SER A 110 5.06 -1.28 4.66
CA SER A 110 5.06 0.18 4.77
C SER A 110 3.78 0.78 4.21
N CYS A 111 3.17 1.70 4.96
CA CYS A 111 1.88 2.32 4.61
C CYS A 111 1.92 3.86 4.56
N TRP A 112 3.07 4.49 4.75
CA TRP A 112 3.20 5.94 4.94
C TRP A 112 2.74 6.78 3.73
N LYS A 113 2.77 6.19 2.52
CA LYS A 113 2.29 6.84 1.30
C LYS A 113 0.78 6.96 1.24
N SER A 114 0.06 6.26 2.11
CA SER A 114 -1.39 6.36 2.22
C SER A 114 -1.81 7.72 2.77
N TYR A 115 -2.94 8.24 2.29
CA TYR A 115 -3.48 9.52 2.74
C TYR A 115 -4.98 9.61 2.54
N ILE A 116 -5.59 10.62 3.15
CA ILE A 116 -6.97 11.01 2.89
C ILE A 116 -6.97 12.40 2.26
N SER A 117 -7.69 12.54 1.16
CA SER A 117 -7.95 13.81 0.50
C SER A 117 -8.93 14.61 1.36
N PRO A 118 -8.53 15.78 1.90
CA PRO A 118 -9.45 16.61 2.68
C PRO A 118 -10.54 17.25 1.80
N VAL A 119 -10.35 17.25 0.47
CA VAL A 119 -11.26 17.85 -0.51
C VAL A 119 -12.39 16.90 -0.86
N THR A 120 -12.04 15.67 -1.22
CA THR A 120 -13.00 14.67 -1.71
C THR A 120 -13.46 13.70 -0.63
N GLY A 121 -12.72 13.62 0.49
CA GLY A 121 -12.91 12.56 1.48
C GLY A 121 -12.45 11.19 0.99
N ASP A 122 -11.78 11.13 -0.17
CA ASP A 122 -11.24 9.88 -0.70
C ASP A 122 -9.97 9.50 0.04
N MET A 123 -9.93 8.26 0.49
CA MET A 123 -8.76 7.66 1.11
C MET A 123 -7.98 6.87 0.05
N GLU A 124 -6.75 7.30 -0.24
CA GLU A 124 -5.82 6.55 -1.08
C GLU A 124 -4.91 5.72 -0.19
N ILE A 125 -5.04 4.40 -0.27
CA ILE A 125 -4.23 3.46 0.49
C ILE A 125 -3.14 2.91 -0.40
N THR A 126 -1.90 3.04 0.04
CA THR A 126 -0.72 2.48 -0.61
C THR A 126 0.07 1.64 0.38
N VAL A 127 0.22 0.35 0.06
CA VAL A 127 1.01 -0.61 0.85
C VAL A 127 2.22 -1.04 0.02
N GLU A 128 3.42 -0.79 0.53
CA GLU A 128 4.70 -1.18 -0.08
C GLU A 128 5.40 -2.26 0.76
N TYR A 129 5.93 -3.28 0.09
CA TYR A 129 6.64 -4.38 0.73
C TYR A 129 7.59 -5.07 -0.27
N ASP A 130 8.63 -5.72 0.24
CA ASP A 130 9.60 -6.45 -0.58
C ASP A 130 9.41 -7.95 -0.43
N VAL A 131 9.38 -8.68 -1.54
CA VAL A 131 9.26 -10.14 -1.57
C VAL A 131 10.60 -10.78 -1.92
N GLN A 132 11.07 -11.74 -1.13
CA GLN A 132 12.34 -12.44 -1.35
C GLN A 132 12.19 -13.55 -2.40
N LEU A 133 12.92 -13.50 -3.52
CA LEU A 133 12.85 -14.54 -4.55
C LEU A 133 13.69 -15.78 -4.17
N PRO A 134 13.22 -17.00 -4.46
CA PRO A 134 13.88 -18.24 -4.09
C PRO A 134 14.87 -18.64 -5.19
N LEU A 135 15.81 -17.75 -5.52
CA LEU A 135 16.84 -18.03 -6.51
C LEU A 135 18.12 -18.48 -5.78
N PRO A 136 18.43 -19.79 -5.76
CA PRO A 136 19.56 -20.32 -4.99
C PRO A 136 20.95 -19.98 -5.56
N LEU A 137 21.03 -19.36 -6.74
CA LEU A 137 22.29 -19.16 -7.48
C LEU A 137 22.90 -17.76 -7.36
N PHE A 138 22.11 -16.74 -7.02
CA PHE A 138 22.57 -15.36 -6.90
C PHE A 138 21.86 -14.70 -5.73
N GLY A 139 22.62 -14.09 -4.81
CA GLY A 139 22.17 -13.56 -3.52
C GLY A 139 20.70 -13.11 -3.51
N SER A 140 19.86 -13.89 -2.81
CA SER A 140 18.41 -13.75 -2.60
C SER A 140 17.83 -12.41 -3.08
N PRO A 141 17.47 -12.27 -4.37
CA PRO A 141 17.03 -11.01 -4.91
C PRO A 141 15.65 -10.68 -4.36
N SER A 142 15.39 -9.41 -4.05
CA SER A 142 14.09 -8.94 -3.59
C SER A 142 13.34 -8.21 -4.70
N ALA A 143 12.06 -8.50 -4.86
CA ALA A 143 11.17 -7.78 -5.74
C ALA A 143 10.30 -6.81 -4.93
N LYS A 144 10.36 -5.52 -5.25
CA LYS A 144 9.50 -4.50 -4.65
C LYS A 144 8.06 -4.69 -5.14
N GLN A 145 7.11 -4.76 -4.23
CA GLN A 145 5.69 -4.81 -4.50
C GLN A 145 5.01 -3.56 -3.95
N LYS A 146 3.98 -3.11 -4.67
CA LYS A 146 3.15 -1.98 -4.30
C LYS A 146 1.71 -2.30 -4.67
N GLU A 147 0.82 -2.21 -3.70
CA GLU A 147 -0.62 -2.24 -3.93
C GLU A 147 -1.20 -0.86 -3.59
N THR A 148 -1.99 -0.30 -4.51
CA THR A 148 -2.69 0.97 -4.30
C THR A 148 -4.15 0.82 -4.67
N PHE A 149 -5.04 1.33 -3.83
CA PHE A 149 -6.46 1.44 -4.12
C PHE A 149 -7.03 2.69 -3.45
N THR A 150 -8.18 3.13 -3.95
CA THR A 150 -8.90 4.29 -3.42
C THR A 150 -10.21 3.81 -2.80
N LEU A 151 -10.52 4.34 -1.62
CA LEU A 151 -11.77 4.13 -0.91
C LEU A 151 -12.43 5.49 -0.69
N SER A 152 -13.60 5.71 -1.27
CA SER A 152 -14.39 6.91 -1.00
C SER A 152 -15.20 6.72 0.28
N ALA A 153 -15.06 7.64 1.24
CA ALA A 153 -16.00 7.73 2.34
C ALA A 153 -17.37 8.17 1.79
N TRP A 154 -18.47 7.55 2.21
CA TRP A 154 -19.81 8.00 1.82
C TRP A 154 -20.13 9.32 2.51
N THR A 155 -19.91 10.45 1.85
CA THR A 155 -20.17 11.79 2.39
C THR A 155 -21.61 12.26 2.18
N GLY A 156 -22.53 11.36 1.84
CA GLY A 156 -23.88 11.73 1.39
C GLY A 156 -23.89 12.28 -0.05
N SER A 157 -25.06 12.27 -0.68
CA SER A 157 -25.24 12.88 -2.00
C SER A 157 -24.92 14.37 -1.90
N ARG A 158 -24.08 14.88 -2.80
CA ARG A 158 -23.86 16.33 -2.97
C ARG A 158 -25.14 16.96 -3.54
N THR A 159 -26.22 16.99 -2.76
CA THR A 159 -27.42 17.75 -3.09
C THR A 159 -27.15 19.20 -2.72
N GLY A 160 -26.95 20.05 -3.73
CA GLY A 160 -26.89 21.49 -3.50
C GLY A 160 -26.05 22.27 -4.49
N ARG A 161 -26.25 22.05 -5.79
CA ARG A 161 -26.18 23.19 -6.72
C ARG A 161 -27.62 23.62 -6.96
N GLN A 162 -28.19 24.29 -5.95
CA GLN A 162 -29.37 25.10 -6.18
C GLN A 162 -28.84 26.43 -6.73
N GLU A 163 -28.86 26.54 -8.04
CA GLU A 163 -28.77 27.84 -8.72
C GLU A 163 -30.06 28.58 -8.40
N ASP A 164 -30.06 29.41 -7.37
CA ASP A 164 -31.08 30.43 -7.17
C ASP A 164 -30.48 31.63 -6.45
N GLY A 165 -30.56 32.80 -7.10
CA GLY A 165 -30.45 34.12 -6.49
C GLY A 165 -29.06 34.74 -6.51
N GLU A 166 -29.00 36.00 -6.94
CA GLU A 166 -27.86 36.92 -6.79
C GLU A 166 -27.50 37.10 -5.30
N ASP A 167 -26.73 36.17 -4.73
CA ASP A 167 -26.19 36.28 -3.37
C ASP A 167 -24.70 36.70 -3.45
N PRO A 168 -24.21 37.56 -2.55
CA PRO A 168 -22.87 38.10 -2.64
C PRO A 168 -21.88 36.96 -2.47
N ALA A 169 -21.13 36.64 -3.54
CA ALA A 169 -20.19 35.52 -3.60
C ALA A 169 -19.44 35.36 -2.27
N ILE A 170 -19.75 34.29 -1.54
CA ILE A 170 -19.05 33.99 -0.28
C ILE A 170 -17.64 33.54 -0.64
N VAL A 171 -16.66 34.10 0.05
CA VAL A 171 -15.24 33.78 -0.11
C VAL A 171 -14.64 33.40 1.23
N TYR A 172 -13.56 32.63 1.18
CA TYR A 172 -12.90 32.05 2.33
C TYR A 172 -11.58 32.77 2.58
N VAL A 173 -11.36 33.21 3.82
CA VAL A 173 -10.12 33.87 4.24
C VAL A 173 -9.54 33.20 5.47
N THR A 174 -8.22 33.20 5.58
CA THR A 174 -7.52 32.73 6.79
C THR A 174 -7.31 33.87 7.78
N ASP A 175 -6.97 33.56 9.05
CA ASP A 175 -6.67 34.57 10.09
C ASP A 175 -5.65 35.63 9.64
N ASN A 176 -4.67 35.24 8.82
CA ASN A 176 -3.65 36.16 8.30
C ASN A 176 -4.16 37.08 7.17
N ARG A 177 -5.37 36.86 6.65
CA ARG A 177 -6.10 37.68 5.65
C ARG A 177 -5.27 38.17 4.46
N ALA A 178 -4.32 37.36 3.98
CA ALA A 178 -3.41 37.75 2.90
C ALA A 178 -4.06 37.67 1.50
N VAL A 179 -4.88 36.64 1.28
CA VAL A 179 -5.60 36.39 0.02
C VAL A 179 -6.98 35.83 0.34
N TYR A 180 -7.94 36.04 -0.57
CA TYR A 180 -9.23 35.37 -0.52
C TYR A 180 -9.22 34.13 -1.41
N HIS A 181 -10.04 33.14 -1.03
CA HIS A 181 -10.23 31.90 -1.78
C HIS A 181 -11.70 31.78 -2.16
N GLU A 182 -11.99 31.42 -3.40
CA GLU A 182 -13.37 31.16 -3.86
C GLU A 182 -13.77 29.70 -3.60
N ASP A 183 -12.79 28.79 -3.54
CA ASP A 183 -12.99 27.38 -3.25
C ASP A 183 -12.66 27.06 -1.77
N PRO A 184 -13.63 26.57 -0.96
CA PRO A 184 -13.35 26.13 0.42
C PRO A 184 -12.39 24.95 0.48
N TYR A 185 -12.28 24.20 -0.60
CA TYR A 185 -11.43 23.01 -0.72
C TYR A 185 -10.06 23.32 -1.34
N CYS A 186 -9.69 24.61 -1.46
CA CYS A 186 -8.36 24.98 -1.94
C CYS A 186 -7.27 24.31 -1.08
N THR A 187 -6.25 23.73 -1.72
CA THR A 187 -5.12 23.07 -1.04
C THR A 187 -4.30 23.99 -0.13
N HIS A 188 -4.41 25.31 -0.32
CA HIS A 188 -3.82 26.29 0.61
C HIS A 188 -4.64 26.46 1.91
N LEU A 189 -5.91 26.05 1.92
CA LEU A 189 -6.80 26.04 3.08
C LEU A 189 -6.82 24.66 3.75
N GLN A 190 -6.95 23.60 2.96
CA GLN A 190 -7.10 22.21 3.39
C GLN A 190 -5.82 21.44 3.10
N LEU A 191 -4.98 21.22 4.11
CA LEU A 191 -3.72 20.49 3.97
C LEU A 191 -3.96 18.97 4.07
N THR A 192 -3.35 18.19 3.18
CA THR A 192 -3.29 16.73 3.30
C THR A 192 -2.29 16.34 4.40
N ILE A 193 -2.78 16.13 5.61
CA ILE A 193 -1.96 15.78 6.77
C ILE A 193 -1.95 14.27 6.97
N ARG A 194 -0.76 13.71 7.24
CA ARG A 194 -0.56 12.29 7.54
C ARG A 194 0.15 12.16 8.88
N PHE A 195 -0.23 11.16 9.67
CA PHE A 195 0.52 10.78 10.87
C PHE A 195 1.38 9.56 10.56
N VAL A 196 2.70 9.75 10.62
CA VAL A 196 3.72 8.79 10.18
C VAL A 196 4.70 8.47 11.31
N PRO A 197 5.32 7.28 11.31
CA PRO A 197 6.31 6.93 12.31
C PRO A 197 7.59 7.76 12.11
N ALA A 198 8.18 8.24 13.21
CA ALA A 198 9.29 9.19 13.14
C ALA A 198 10.60 8.60 12.62
N ASP A 199 10.82 7.29 12.83
CA ASP A 199 11.97 6.55 12.36
C ASP A 199 12.01 6.39 10.82
N GLU A 200 10.86 6.48 10.15
CA GLU A 200 10.77 6.43 8.69
C GLU A 200 11.01 7.82 8.03
N LEU A 201 11.01 8.93 8.79
CA LEU A 201 11.11 10.30 8.24
C LEU A 201 12.34 10.53 7.37
N ASP A 202 13.48 9.96 7.76
CA ASP A 202 14.76 10.12 7.04
C ASP A 202 14.70 9.60 5.59
N PHE A 203 13.82 8.63 5.34
CA PHE A 203 13.60 8.02 4.04
C PHE A 203 12.49 8.70 3.23
N MET A 204 11.66 9.54 3.87
CA MET A 204 10.53 10.21 3.23
C MET A 204 10.94 11.51 2.55
N ARG A 205 10.27 11.81 1.43
CA ARG A 205 10.41 13.08 0.71
C ARG A 205 9.04 13.63 0.39
N ASN A 206 8.93 14.96 0.39
CA ASN A 206 7.72 15.64 -0.06
C ASN A 206 7.56 15.55 -1.59
N VAL A 207 6.48 16.10 -2.14
CA VAL A 207 6.19 16.08 -3.60
C VAL A 207 7.31 16.69 -4.45
N TRP A 208 8.13 17.58 -3.90
CA TRP A 208 9.26 18.20 -4.60
C TRP A 208 10.61 17.55 -4.27
N GLY A 209 10.62 16.40 -3.60
CA GLY A 209 11.85 15.67 -3.29
C GLY A 209 12.65 16.23 -2.10
N SER A 210 12.11 17.18 -1.34
CA SER A 210 12.76 17.75 -0.16
C SER A 210 12.56 16.88 1.08
N ARG A 211 13.50 16.96 2.02
CA ARG A 211 13.40 16.29 3.34
C ARG A 211 12.48 17.06 4.29
N TYR A 212 11.97 16.36 5.29
CA TYR A 212 11.22 16.96 6.39
C TYR A 212 12.16 17.36 7.52
N HIS A 213 12.00 18.60 8.01
CA HIS A 213 12.77 19.17 9.11
C HIS A 213 11.89 19.43 10.34
N ALA A 214 12.49 19.56 11.51
CA ALA A 214 11.75 19.86 12.73
C ALA A 214 11.00 21.19 12.61
N CYS A 215 9.75 21.23 13.08
CA CYS A 215 9.02 22.47 13.22
C CYS A 215 9.51 23.26 14.45
N ASP A 216 10.09 24.44 14.22
CA ASP A 216 10.60 25.35 15.25
C ASP A 216 9.57 25.75 16.33
N LYS A 217 8.27 25.55 16.06
CA LYS A 217 7.18 25.95 16.95
C LYS A 217 6.67 24.83 17.86
N CYS A 218 6.65 23.59 17.38
CA CYS A 218 6.02 22.47 18.10
C CYS A 218 6.95 21.28 18.35
N VAL A 219 8.14 21.28 17.77
CA VAL A 219 9.15 20.25 18.03
C VAL A 219 10.20 20.86 18.96
N VAL A 220 10.11 20.50 20.23
CA VAL A 220 11.09 20.88 21.27
C VAL A 220 11.74 19.59 21.76
N GLY A 221 13.01 19.37 21.42
CA GLY A 221 13.71 18.10 21.70
C GLY A 221 13.56 17.07 20.59
N GLU A 222 13.48 15.79 20.96
CA GLU A 222 13.40 14.67 20.00
C GLU A 222 12.00 14.53 19.37
N ALA A 223 11.94 13.84 18.22
CA ALA A 223 10.67 13.47 17.61
C ALA A 223 9.92 12.46 18.48
N MET A 224 8.60 12.60 18.56
CA MET A 224 7.75 11.58 19.20
C MET A 224 7.71 10.29 18.36
N THR A 225 7.14 9.20 18.89
CA THR A 225 6.99 7.93 18.17
C THR A 225 6.34 8.08 16.79
N GLY A 226 5.40 9.02 16.66
CA GLY A 226 4.84 9.43 15.37
C GLY A 226 4.71 10.95 15.29
N VAL A 227 4.78 11.47 14.07
CA VAL A 227 4.72 12.89 13.75
C VAL A 227 3.74 13.17 12.63
N TYR A 228 3.30 14.42 12.53
CA TYR A 228 2.46 14.92 11.45
C TYR A 228 3.29 15.56 10.36
N ILE A 229 3.05 15.17 9.12
CA ILE A 229 3.65 15.78 7.93
C ILE A 229 2.54 16.21 6.96
N THR A 230 2.85 17.18 6.10
CA THR A 230 2.03 17.48 4.93
C THR A 230 2.74 17.07 3.66
N GLU A 231 1.96 16.72 2.65
CA GLU A 231 2.47 16.25 1.35
C GLU A 231 3.34 17.29 0.62
N ASP A 232 2.96 18.56 0.76
CA ASP A 232 3.63 19.73 0.20
C ASP A 232 4.43 20.51 1.27
N GLY A 233 4.60 19.95 2.47
CA GLY A 233 5.37 20.57 3.54
C GLY A 233 6.85 20.24 3.45
N THR A 234 7.68 21.03 4.14
CA THR A 234 9.09 20.69 4.41
C THR A 234 9.35 20.49 5.89
N LYS A 235 8.32 20.58 6.74
CA LYS A 235 8.43 20.44 8.19
C LYS A 235 7.57 19.29 8.71
N TYR A 236 8.04 18.61 9.75
CA TYR A 236 7.24 17.69 10.55
C TYR A 236 6.84 18.33 11.88
N HIS A 237 5.73 17.87 12.45
CA HIS A 237 5.10 18.48 13.60
C HIS A 237 4.73 17.44 14.65
N ASN A 238 4.89 17.76 15.94
CA ASN A 238 4.44 16.90 17.04
C ASN A 238 2.97 17.12 17.43
N SER A 239 2.29 18.13 16.89
CA SER A 239 0.91 18.43 17.25
C SER A 239 0.12 18.99 16.07
N LEU A 240 -1.12 18.51 15.90
CA LEU A 240 -2.11 19.09 14.98
C LEU A 240 -2.52 20.51 15.36
N SER A 241 -2.34 20.92 16.62
CA SER A 241 -2.61 22.28 17.07
C SER A 241 -1.51 23.29 16.72
N CYS A 242 -0.41 22.84 16.10
CA CYS A 242 0.66 23.72 15.68
C CYS A 242 0.14 24.76 14.67
N SER A 243 0.45 26.04 14.87
CA SER A 243 0.08 27.12 13.95
C SER A 243 0.71 26.99 12.55
N GLY A 244 1.69 26.10 12.37
CA GLY A 244 2.21 25.74 11.06
C GLY A 244 1.28 24.81 10.25
N LEU A 245 0.42 24.04 10.93
CA LEU A 245 -0.56 23.14 10.32
C LEU A 245 -1.99 23.70 10.38
N LYS A 246 -2.35 24.37 11.49
CA LYS A 246 -3.69 24.91 11.69
C LYS A 246 -3.95 26.08 10.72
N ARG A 247 -5.02 25.97 9.94
CA ARG A 247 -5.60 27.07 9.17
C ARG A 247 -7.01 27.32 9.71
N THR A 248 -7.21 28.40 10.45
CA THR A 248 -8.57 28.86 10.77
C THR A 248 -9.12 29.54 9.52
N VAL A 249 -10.24 29.05 9.00
CA VAL A 249 -10.89 29.57 7.78
C VAL A 249 -12.22 30.20 8.17
N HIS A 250 -12.44 31.42 7.68
CA HIS A 250 -13.67 32.18 7.87
C HIS A 250 -14.36 32.36 6.52
N ALA A 251 -15.67 32.09 6.48
CA ALA A 251 -16.51 32.38 5.33
C ALA A 251 -17.07 33.81 5.48
N VAL A 252 -16.75 34.68 4.53
CA VAL A 252 -17.12 36.11 4.53
C VAL A 252 -17.68 36.51 3.18
N LYS A 253 -18.44 37.60 3.12
CA LYS A 253 -18.92 38.13 1.83
C LYS A 253 -17.76 38.72 1.04
N ARG A 254 -17.74 38.55 -0.29
CA ARG A 254 -16.70 39.16 -1.16
C ARG A 254 -16.57 40.68 -0.99
N SER A 255 -17.66 41.37 -0.67
CA SER A 255 -17.66 42.80 -0.34
C SER A 255 -16.81 43.16 0.88
N GLU A 256 -16.66 42.25 1.85
CA GLU A 256 -15.91 42.48 3.09
C GLU A 256 -14.39 42.33 2.92
N VAL A 257 -13.95 41.76 1.80
CA VAL A 257 -12.53 41.56 1.46
C VAL A 257 -12.09 42.44 0.29
N ALA A 258 -12.79 43.56 0.08
CA ALA A 258 -12.45 44.52 -0.95
C ALA A 258 -10.97 44.96 -0.84
N GLY A 259 -10.19 44.70 -1.90
CA GLY A 259 -8.76 45.03 -1.96
C GLY A 259 -7.81 43.87 -1.67
N MET A 260 -8.29 42.69 -1.23
CA MET A 260 -7.46 41.47 -1.19
C MET A 260 -7.31 40.86 -2.57
N GLY A 261 -6.13 40.32 -2.86
CA GLY A 261 -5.90 39.51 -4.06
C GLY A 261 -6.55 38.13 -3.95
N GLY A 262 -7.00 37.60 -5.08
CA GLY A 262 -7.47 36.22 -5.18
C GLY A 262 -6.31 35.23 -5.07
N CYS A 263 -6.56 34.07 -4.49
CA CYS A 263 -5.57 33.00 -4.46
C CYS A 263 -5.28 32.48 -5.88
N SER A 264 -4.00 32.43 -6.24
CA SER A 264 -3.53 32.00 -7.56
C SER A 264 -3.91 30.56 -7.95
N ARG A 265 -4.32 29.72 -6.99
CA ARG A 265 -4.77 28.34 -7.27
C ARG A 265 -6.27 28.22 -7.50
N CYS A 266 -7.09 29.09 -6.91
CA CYS A 266 -8.54 28.92 -6.92
C CYS A 266 -9.33 30.15 -7.35
N SER A 267 -8.67 31.26 -7.71
CA SER A 267 -9.35 32.54 -7.96
C SER A 267 -8.89 33.24 -9.25
N GLY A 268 -8.22 32.52 -10.16
CA GLY A 268 -7.75 33.03 -11.45
C GLY A 268 -6.32 33.51 -11.44
#